data_AF-A0A2V9X9N3-F1
#
_entry.id   AF-A0A2V9X9N3-F1
#
_cell.length_a   1.000
_cell.length_b   1.000
_cell.length_c   1.000
_cell.angle_alpha   90.00
_cell.angle_beta   90.00
_cell.angle_gamma   90.00
#
_symmetry.space_group_name_H-M   'P 1'
#
loop_
_entity.id
_entity.type
_entity.pdbx_description
1 polymer ?
#
loop_
_entity_poly.entity_id
_entity_poly.type
_entity_poly.pdbx_seq_one_letter_code
_entity_poly.pdbx_strand_id
1 'polypeptide(L)'
;MSTQGYSVQFYSDDTFLMESMIRFLKEGLQVNDTVIIVATAHHREMLHKSLTPGQMAHEKLLFFDAGEQLRKFMIADWPSELRFRHVVGNMLGQARQQGPVRIFG
;
A
#
# COMPACT_ATOMS: atom_id res chain seq x y z
N MET A 1 -5.40 -5.73 23.62
CA MET A 1 -4.32 -4.75 23.38
C MET A 1 -3.86 -4.93 21.95
N SER A 2 -4.25 -4.03 21.04
CA SER A 2 -3.90 -4.16 19.62
C SER A 2 -2.54 -3.51 19.40
N THR A 3 -1.51 -4.32 19.20
CA THR A 3 -0.17 -3.84 18.88
C THR A 3 -0.19 -3.25 17.46
N GLN A 4 -0.22 -1.91 17.34
CA GLN A 4 0.00 -1.25 16.06
C GLN A 4 1.48 -1.41 15.68
N GLY A 5 1.77 -2.41 14.85
CA GLY A 5 3.10 -2.64 14.30
C GLY A 5 3.31 -1.86 13.01
N TYR A 6 4.40 -1.11 12.92
CA TYR A 6 4.95 -0.62 11.67
C TYR A 6 6.35 -1.23 11.50
N SER A 7 6.73 -1.58 10.28
CA SER A 7 8.05 -2.13 9.94
C SER A 7 8.58 -1.37 8.73
N VAL A 8 9.87 -1.03 8.74
CA VAL A 8 10.57 -0.41 7.61
C VAL A 8 11.66 -1.37 7.17
N GLN A 9 11.66 -1.77 5.91
CA GLN A 9 12.66 -2.66 5.32
C GLN A 9 13.21 -2.04 4.05
N PHE A 10 14.54 -2.02 3.92
CA PHE A 10 15.23 -1.56 2.71
C PHE A 10 15.60 -2.78 1.88
N TYR A 11 14.95 -2.95 0.73
CA TYR A 11 15.24 -4.04 -0.19
C TYR A 11 16.04 -3.49 -1.37
N SER A 12 17.18 -4.13 -1.66
CA SER A 12 17.98 -3.85 -2.85
C SER A 12 17.61 -4.74 -4.04
N ASP A 13 16.71 -5.71 -3.84
CA ASP A 13 16.24 -6.68 -4.83
C ASP A 13 14.71 -6.72 -4.83
N ASP A 14 14.12 -6.49 -6.01
CA ASP A 14 12.67 -6.48 -6.25
C ASP A 14 12.00 -7.81 -5.84
N THR A 15 12.73 -8.92 -5.86
CA THR A 15 12.23 -10.24 -5.47
C THR A 15 11.81 -10.27 -4.00
N PHE A 16 12.68 -9.80 -3.11
CA PHE A 16 12.39 -9.78 -1.67
C PHE A 16 11.30 -8.77 -1.30
N LEU A 17 11.29 -7.62 -1.99
CA LEU A 17 10.22 -6.64 -1.87
C LEU A 17 8.88 -7.26 -2.28
N MET A 18 8.86 -7.98 -3.40
CA MET A 18 7.65 -8.61 -3.94
C MET A 18 7.13 -9.72 -3.03
N GLU A 19 8.00 -10.60 -2.52
CA GLU A 19 7.61 -11.64 -1.56
C GLU A 19 6.99 -11.05 -0.30
N SER A 20 7.59 -9.98 0.23
CA SER A 20 7.11 -9.29 1.42
C SER A 20 5.76 -8.62 1.18
N MET A 21 5.59 -7.99 0.02
CA MET A 21 4.34 -7.34 -0.39
C MET A 21 3.21 -8.35 -0.60
N ILE A 22 3.48 -9.49 -1.27
CA ILE A 22 2.51 -10.57 -1.46
C ILE A 22 2.10 -11.18 -0.12
N ARG A 23 3.05 -11.40 0.79
CA ARG A 23 2.77 -11.91 2.13
C ARG A 23 1.90 -10.95 2.91
N PHE A 24 2.28 -9.67 2.95
CA PHE A 24 1.54 -8.60 3.63
C PHE A 24 0.08 -8.53 3.17
N LEU A 25 -0.12 -8.56 1.84
CA LEU A 25 -1.44 -8.56 1.22
C LEU A 25 -2.25 -9.79 1.61
N LYS A 26 -1.67 -10.99 1.48
CA LYS A 26 -2.38 -12.25 1.78
C LYS A 26 -2.81 -12.32 3.24
N GLU A 27 -1.93 -11.95 4.16
CA GLU A 27 -2.24 -11.91 5.60
C GLU A 27 -3.36 -10.93 5.90
N GLY A 28 -3.32 -9.70 5.33
CA GLY A 28 -4.36 -8.70 5.53
C GLY A 28 -5.73 -9.16 5.00
N LEU A 29 -5.76 -9.70 3.79
CA LEU A 29 -7.00 -10.20 3.20
C LEU A 29 -7.56 -11.39 3.98
N GLN A 30 -6.71 -12.30 4.50
CA GLN A 30 -7.13 -13.44 5.32
C GLN A 30 -7.82 -13.03 6.63
N VAL A 31 -7.40 -11.92 7.24
CA VAL A 31 -8.03 -11.38 8.47
C VAL A 31 -9.12 -10.34 8.17
N ASN A 32 -9.52 -10.21 6.90
CA ASN A 32 -10.58 -9.32 6.43
C ASN A 32 -10.27 -7.81 6.62
N ASP A 33 -8.99 -7.44 6.68
CA ASP A 33 -8.54 -6.05 6.69
C ASP A 33 -8.61 -5.45 5.27
N THR A 34 -8.78 -4.14 5.19
CA THR A 34 -8.59 -3.38 3.95
C THR A 34 -7.10 -3.10 3.77
N VAL A 35 -6.54 -3.65 2.69
CA VAL A 35 -5.12 -3.57 2.34
C VAL A 35 -4.91 -2.45 1.33
N ILE A 36 -4.08 -1.47 1.68
CA ILE A 36 -3.61 -0.43 0.77
C ILE A 36 -2.19 -0.76 0.35
N ILE A 37 -1.94 -0.80 -0.96
CA ILE A 37 -0.59 -0.91 -1.54
C ILE A 37 -0.30 0.38 -2.31
N VAL A 38 0.72 1.12 -1.86
CA VAL A 38 1.28 2.26 -2.57
C VAL A 38 2.55 1.77 -3.25
N ALA A 39 2.52 1.63 -4.58
CA ALA A 39 3.65 1.04 -5.30
C ALA A 39 3.79 1.66 -6.68
N THR A 40 4.96 1.52 -7.30
CA THR A 40 5.18 1.95 -8.68
C THR A 40 4.38 1.09 -9.66
N ALA A 41 4.13 1.61 -10.86
CA ALA A 41 3.54 0.81 -11.95
C ALA A 41 4.27 -0.52 -12.19
N HIS A 42 5.61 -0.52 -12.12
CA HIS A 42 6.42 -1.72 -12.28
C HIS A 42 6.11 -2.80 -11.23
N HIS A 43 6.04 -2.41 -9.95
CA HIS A 43 5.68 -3.33 -8.87
C HIS A 43 4.25 -3.85 -9.01
N ARG A 44 3.32 -3.01 -9.47
CA ARG A 44 1.92 -3.43 -9.73
C ARG A 44 1.83 -4.48 -10.84
N GLU A 45 2.62 -4.34 -11.90
CA GLU A 45 2.68 -5.34 -12.97
C GLU A 45 3.24 -6.68 -12.47
N MET A 46 4.26 -6.64 -11.60
CA MET A 46 4.78 -7.86 -10.98
C MET A 46 3.73 -8.56 -10.11
N LEU A 47 2.98 -7.81 -9.30
CA LEU A 47 1.86 -8.37 -8.52
C LEU A 47 0.78 -8.99 -9.41
N HIS A 48 0.43 -8.35 -10.53
CA HIS A 48 -0.51 -8.90 -11.49
C HIS A 48 -0.08 -10.27 -12.05
N LYS A 49 1.23 -10.52 -12.15
CA LYS A 49 1.78 -11.82 -12.58
C LYS A 49 1.82 -12.86 -11.45
N SER A 50 1.93 -12.41 -10.20
CA SER A 50 2.09 -13.28 -9.03
C SER A 50 0.79 -13.62 -8.28
N LEU A 51 -0.27 -12.86 -8.51
CA LEU A 51 -1.57 -13.03 -7.84
C LEU A 51 -2.65 -13.52 -8.82
N THR A 52 -3.65 -14.20 -8.29
CA THR A 52 -4.80 -14.61 -9.12
C THR A 52 -5.66 -13.39 -9.48
N PRO A 53 -6.43 -13.43 -10.57
CA PRO A 53 -7.36 -12.34 -10.92
C PRO A 53 -8.33 -11.99 -9.79
N GLY A 54 -8.81 -12.99 -9.04
CA GLY A 54 -9.69 -12.77 -7.88
C GLY A 54 -9.01 -12.08 -6.70
N GLN A 55 -7.71 -12.36 -6.48
CA GLN A 55 -6.93 -11.63 -5.46
C GLN A 55 -6.68 -10.18 -5.89
N MET A 56 -6.36 -9.95 -7.17
CA MET A 56 -6.14 -8.61 -7.70
C MET A 56 -7.41 -7.75 -7.75
N ALA A 57 -8.57 -8.38 -7.95
CA ALA A 57 -9.87 -7.71 -7.99
C ALA A 57 -10.58 -7.72 -6.63
N HIS A 58 -9.91 -8.09 -5.54
CA HIS A 58 -10.52 -8.15 -4.22
C HIS A 58 -10.98 -6.77 -3.77
N GLU A 59 -12.23 -6.64 -3.32
CA GLU A 59 -12.85 -5.33 -2.99
C GLU A 59 -12.11 -4.56 -1.88
N LYS A 60 -11.48 -5.31 -0.96
CA LYS A 60 -10.66 -4.78 0.14
C LYS A 60 -9.20 -4.54 -0.21
N LEU A 61 -8.81 -4.67 -1.47
CA LEU A 61 -7.46 -4.38 -1.95
C LEU A 61 -7.46 -3.08 -2.76
N LEU A 62 -6.77 -2.06 -2.25
CA LEU A 62 -6.66 -0.74 -2.87
C LEU A 62 -5.23 -0.50 -3.34
N PHE A 63 -5.07 -0.10 -4.60
CA PHE A 63 -3.78 0.24 -5.19
C PHE A 63 -3.68 1.74 -5.48
N PHE A 64 -2.55 2.33 -5.10
CA PHE A 64 -2.20 3.70 -5.44
C PHE A 64 -0.82 3.73 -6.10
N ASP A 65 -0.69 4.48 -7.20
CA ASP A 65 0.62 4.67 -7.83
C ASP A 65 1.50 5.59 -6.97
N ALA A 66 2.67 5.08 -6.56
CA ALA A 66 3.58 5.79 -5.66
C ALA A 66 4.07 7.11 -6.25
N GLY A 67 4.33 7.16 -7.56
CA GLY A 67 4.76 8.38 -8.25
C GLY A 67 3.67 9.44 -8.26
N GLU A 68 2.42 9.05 -8.51
CA GLU A 68 1.27 9.95 -8.43
C GLU A 68 1.04 10.47 -7.01
N GLN A 69 1.13 9.61 -5.99
CA GLN A 69 0.91 10.05 -4.61
C GLN A 69 2.01 10.99 -4.14
N LEU A 70 3.26 10.67 -4.44
CA LEU A 70 4.41 11.50 -4.11
C LEU A 70 4.24 12.92 -4.69
N ARG A 71 3.92 13.02 -5.98
CA ARG A 71 3.69 14.31 -6.67
C ARG A 71 2.65 15.20 -5.99
N LYS A 72 1.63 14.63 -5.34
CA LYS A 72 0.57 15.42 -4.67
C LYS A 72 1.07 16.20 -3.45
N PHE A 73 2.15 15.76 -2.82
CA PHE A 73 2.70 16.41 -1.63
C PHE A 73 4.11 16.96 -1.79
N MET A 74 4.73 16.86 -2.97
CA MET A 74 5.96 17.59 -3.29
C MET A 74 5.66 19.08 -3.52
N ILE A 75 6.45 19.95 -2.89
CA ILE A 75 6.51 21.38 -3.18
C ILE A 75 7.95 21.68 -3.57
N ALA A 76 8.18 22.09 -4.83
CA ALA A 76 9.51 22.02 -5.44
C ALA A 76 10.09 20.60 -5.24
N ASP A 77 11.28 20.47 -4.64
CA ASP A 77 11.96 19.20 -4.42
C ASP A 77 11.85 18.68 -2.97
N TRP A 78 10.90 19.21 -2.18
CA TRP A 78 10.72 18.80 -0.78
C TRP A 78 9.29 18.30 -0.47
N PRO A 79 9.13 17.21 0.28
CA PRO A 79 7.82 16.74 0.71
C PRO A 79 7.23 17.68 1.78
N SER A 80 6.05 18.23 1.49
CA SER A 80 5.28 19.02 2.45
C SER A 80 4.54 18.10 3.42
N GLU A 81 4.88 18.20 4.70
CA GLU A 81 4.26 17.41 5.77
C GLU A 81 2.74 17.58 5.83
N LEU A 82 2.24 18.81 5.65
CA LEU A 82 0.80 19.10 5.64
C LEU A 82 0.10 18.37 4.49
N ARG A 83 0.67 18.42 3.28
CA ARG A 83 0.11 17.74 2.11
C ARG A 83 0.23 16.22 2.22
N PHE A 84 1.34 15.73 2.76
CA PHE A 84 1.53 14.30 3.02
C PHE A 84 0.44 13.77 3.95
N ARG A 85 0.22 14.45 5.08
CA ARG A 85 -0.85 14.10 6.03
C ARG A 85 -2.23 14.10 5.38
N HIS A 86 -2.50 15.06 4.50
CA HIS A 86 -3.76 15.12 3.76
C HIS A 86 -3.90 13.94 2.78
N VAL A 87 -2.87 13.66 1.98
CA VAL A 87 -2.85 12.58 0.98
C VAL A 87 -3.02 11.21 1.64
N VAL A 88 -2.18 10.91 2.64
CA VAL A 88 -2.25 9.63 3.37
C VAL A 88 -3.53 9.54 4.21
N GLY A 89 -3.94 10.64 4.84
CA GLY A 89 -5.19 10.70 5.60
C GLY A 89 -6.40 10.36 4.76
N ASN A 90 -6.47 10.86 3.52
CA ASN A 90 -7.55 10.53 2.58
C ASN A 90 -7.55 9.06 2.18
N MET A 91 -6.38 8.46 1.91
CA MET A 91 -6.28 7.01 1.60
C MET A 91 -6.79 6.16 2.76
N LEU A 92 -6.31 6.45 3.98
CA LEU A 92 -6.73 5.73 5.18
C LEU A 92 -8.22 5.95 5.47
N GLY A 93 -8.74 7.15 5.24
CA GLY A 93 -10.15 7.48 5.40
C GLY A 93 -11.05 6.70 4.47
N GLN A 94 -10.66 6.54 3.20
CA GLN A 94 -11.39 5.71 2.22
C GLN A 94 -11.39 4.23 2.64
N ALA A 95 -10.24 3.70 3.03
CA ALA A 95 -10.10 2.29 3.41
C ALA A 95 -10.84 1.93 4.72
N ARG A 96 -10.83 2.83 5.71
CA ARG A 96 -11.45 2.60 7.03
C ARG A 96 -12.97 2.37 6.95
N GLN A 97 -13.63 2.78 5.88
CA GLN A 97 -15.06 2.54 5.68
C GLN A 97 -15.39 1.05 5.55
N GLN A 98 -14.40 0.19 5.28
CA GLN A 98 -14.58 -1.24 5.02
C GLN A 98 -13.98 -2.16 6.11
N GLY A 99 -13.35 -1.59 7.14
CA GLY A 99 -12.75 -2.36 8.25
C GLY A 99 -11.43 -1.78 8.76
N PRO A 100 -10.66 -2.56 9.56
CA PRO A 100 -9.30 -2.21 9.92
C PRO A 100 -8.41 -2.09 8.68
N VAL A 101 -7.42 -1.20 8.73
CA VAL A 101 -6.60 -0.85 7.56
C VAL A 101 -5.16 -1.23 7.80
N ARG A 102 -4.54 -1.84 6.78
CA ARG A 102 -3.09 -2.05 6.69
C ARG A 102 -2.59 -1.38 5.42
N ILE A 103 -1.44 -0.71 5.50
CA ILE A 103 -0.82 -0.02 4.37
C ILE A 103 0.64 -0.46 4.18
N PHE A 104 1.04 -0.66 2.92
CA PHE A 104 2.41 -0.93 2.50
C PHE A 104 2.79 0.08 1.41
N GLY A 105 3.94 0.73 1.54
CA GLY A 105 4.43 1.74 0.59
C GLY A 105 5.82 2.22 0.88
#